data_AF-A0A6G2UXR9-F1
#
_entry.id   AF-A0A6G2UXR9-F1
#
_cell.length_a   1.000
_cell.length_b   1.000
_cell.length_c   1.000
_cell.angle_alpha   90.00
_cell.angle_beta   90.00
_cell.angle_gamma   90.00
#
_symmetry.space_group_name_H-M   'P 1'
#
loop_
_entity.id
_entity.type
_entity.pdbx_description
1 polymer ?
#
loop_
_entity_poly.entity_id
_entity_poly.type
_entity_poly.pdbx_seq_one_letter_code
_entity_poly.pdbx_strand_id
1 'polypeptide(L)'
;MSLNAPLDATPYAPVLSAEVRAALAAHRPVVALESTIIAHGLPRPRNLRVAGELEGLVRSAGAVPATVAVLDGRAKVGLDKAELERVAEDP
;
A
#
# COMPACT_ATOMS: atom_id res chain seq x y z
N MET A 1 -18.75 0.77 -20.41
CA MET A 1 -18.04 1.67 -19.48
C MET A 1 -16.62 1.14 -19.36
N SER A 2 -15.66 1.78 -20.03
CA SER A 2 -14.32 1.23 -20.20
C SER A 2 -13.51 1.41 -18.91
N LEU A 3 -12.94 0.32 -18.38
CA LEU A 3 -12.11 0.30 -17.15
C LEU A 3 -10.73 0.96 -17.31
N ASN A 4 -10.46 1.59 -18.47
CA ASN A 4 -9.15 2.14 -18.84
C ASN A 4 -9.06 3.67 -18.77
N ALA A 5 -9.96 4.34 -18.03
CA ALA A 5 -9.74 5.75 -17.74
C ALA A 5 -8.45 5.91 -16.91
N PRO A 6 -7.56 6.87 -17.23
CA PRO A 6 -6.39 7.13 -16.39
C PRO A 6 -6.85 7.35 -14.96
N LEU A 7 -6.27 6.63 -14.00
CA LEU A 7 -6.60 6.77 -12.58
C LEU A 7 -6.46 8.23 -12.11
N ASP A 8 -5.69 9.03 -12.83
CA ASP A 8 -5.36 10.44 -12.57
C ASP A 8 -6.51 11.43 -12.94
N ALA A 9 -7.61 10.98 -13.56
CA ALA A 9 -8.63 11.86 -14.15
C ALA A 9 -9.73 12.33 -13.18
N THR A 10 -9.67 11.96 -11.89
CA THR A 10 -10.69 12.36 -10.90
C THR A 10 -10.04 12.88 -9.62
N PRO A 11 -10.67 13.83 -8.90
CA PRO A 11 -10.15 14.36 -7.63
C PRO A 11 -9.98 13.30 -6.53
N TYR A 12 -10.53 12.10 -6.73
CA TYR A 12 -10.47 10.97 -5.80
C TYR A 12 -9.54 9.85 -6.28
N ALA A 13 -8.67 10.14 -7.26
CA ALA A 13 -7.61 9.26 -7.70
C ALA A 13 -6.73 8.80 -6.53
N PRO A 14 -6.44 7.50 -6.38
CA PRO A 14 -5.47 7.04 -5.40
C PRO A 14 -4.07 7.55 -5.76
N VAL A 15 -3.32 7.96 -4.74
CA VAL A 15 -1.91 8.32 -4.88
C VAL A 15 -1.10 7.04 -4.88
N LEU A 16 -0.50 6.71 -6.02
CA LEU A 16 0.40 5.57 -6.16
C LEU A 16 1.81 5.95 -5.74
N SER A 17 2.49 5.08 -5.00
CA SER A 17 3.94 5.18 -4.80
C SER A 17 4.67 5.11 -6.14
N ALA A 18 5.90 5.62 -6.18
CA ALA A 18 6.73 5.54 -7.38
C ALA A 18 6.99 4.07 -7.81
N GLU A 19 7.19 3.17 -6.83
CA GLU A 19 7.42 1.74 -7.07
C GLU A 19 6.19 1.08 -7.71
N VAL A 20 5.00 1.33 -7.16
CA VAL A 20 3.74 0.78 -7.68
C VAL A 20 3.43 1.32 -9.07
N ARG A 21 3.59 2.62 -9.28
CA ARG A 21 3.38 3.25 -10.60
C ARG A 21 4.30 2.63 -11.67
N ALA A 22 5.58 2.45 -11.34
CA ALA A 22 6.54 1.86 -12.25
C ALA A 22 6.24 0.38 -12.52
N ALA A 23 5.83 -0.39 -11.52
CA ALA A 23 5.45 -1.79 -11.68
C ALA A 23 4.24 -1.94 -12.62
N LEU A 24 3.20 -1.14 -12.41
CA LEU A 24 2.01 -1.16 -13.26
C LEU A 24 2.32 -0.77 -14.71
N ALA A 25 3.11 0.29 -14.92
CA ALA A 25 3.54 0.72 -16.25
C ALA A 25 4.39 -0.34 -16.98
N ALA A 26 5.15 -1.15 -16.23
CA ALA A 26 5.96 -2.24 -16.75
C ALA A 26 5.23 -3.60 -16.78
N HIS A 27 3.93 -3.64 -16.50
CA HIS A 27 3.14 -4.88 -16.39
C HIS A 27 3.75 -5.92 -15.41
N ARG A 28 4.42 -5.45 -14.36
CA ARG A 28 4.94 -6.29 -13.28
C ARG A 28 3.84 -6.57 -12.25
N PRO A 29 3.84 -7.75 -11.60
CA PRO A 29 2.83 -8.09 -10.62
C PRO A 29 2.91 -7.16 -9.40
N VAL A 30 1.74 -6.69 -8.96
CA VAL A 30 1.56 -5.88 -7.75
C VAL A 30 0.58 -6.60 -6.83
N VAL A 31 0.90 -6.69 -5.54
CA VAL A 31 0.03 -7.31 -4.53
C VAL A 31 -0.41 -6.23 -3.54
N ALA A 32 -1.71 -5.97 -3.49
CA ALA A 32 -2.28 -5.09 -2.49
C ALA A 32 -2.27 -5.76 -1.11
N LEU A 33 -1.87 -5.01 -0.08
CA LEU A 33 -1.92 -5.44 1.32
C LEU A 33 -2.85 -4.48 2.10
N GLU A 34 -3.65 -5.00 3.02
CA GLU A 34 -4.59 -4.19 3.81
C GLU A 34 -3.92 -3.47 4.99
N SER A 35 -4.43 -2.28 5.35
CA SER A 35 -3.98 -1.53 6.52
C SER A 35 -4.69 -1.89 7.83
N THR A 36 -5.92 -2.43 7.77
CA THR A 36 -6.75 -2.66 8.98
C THR A 36 -6.10 -3.65 9.96
N ILE A 37 -5.51 -4.73 9.45
CA ILE A 37 -4.78 -5.70 10.29
C ILE A 37 -3.57 -5.06 10.98
N ILE A 38 -2.93 -4.08 10.33
CA ILE A 38 -1.78 -3.34 10.84
C ILE A 38 -2.24 -2.33 11.91
N ALA A 39 -3.33 -1.61 11.67
CA ALA A 39 -3.84 -0.58 12.58
C ALA A 39 -4.49 -1.18 13.85
N HIS A 40 -5.33 -2.21 13.69
CA HIS A 40 -6.21 -2.68 14.76
C HIS A 40 -6.21 -4.19 15.00
N GLY A 41 -5.69 -4.98 14.05
CA GLY A 41 -5.76 -6.45 14.12
C GLY A 41 -4.62 -7.12 14.87
N LEU A 42 -3.50 -6.41 15.09
CA LEU A 42 -2.30 -6.95 15.71
C LEU A 42 -1.80 -6.04 16.83
N PRO A 43 -1.27 -6.61 17.93
CA PRO A 43 -0.73 -5.80 19.02
C PRO A 43 0.53 -5.05 18.57
N ARG A 44 0.73 -3.84 19.08
CA ARG A 44 2.01 -3.11 18.93
C ARG A 44 3.09 -3.76 19.81
N PRO A 45 4.36 -3.83 19.37
CA PRO A 45 4.91 -3.41 18.08
C PRO A 45 4.87 -4.52 17.00
N ARG A 46 4.15 -5.62 17.25
CA ARG A 46 4.08 -6.77 16.33
C ARG A 46 3.42 -6.39 15.00
N ASN A 47 2.46 -5.47 15.00
CA ASN A 47 1.82 -4.98 13.80
C ASN A 47 2.80 -4.44 12.74
N LEU A 48 3.70 -3.54 13.12
CA LEU A 48 4.70 -2.97 12.19
C LEU A 48 5.69 -4.03 11.69
N ARG A 49 6.12 -4.92 12.58
CA ARG A 49 7.00 -6.05 12.21
C ARG A 49 6.33 -6.94 11.16
N VAL A 50 5.09 -7.36 11.42
CA VAL A 50 4.33 -8.22 10.50
C VAL A 50 4.07 -7.51 9.18
N ALA A 51 3.79 -6.20 9.18
CA ALA A 51 3.65 -5.43 7.95
C ALA A 51 4.91 -5.52 7.08
N GLY A 52 6.09 -5.29 7.67
CA GLY A 52 7.36 -5.43 6.97
C GLY A 52 7.66 -6.86 6.49
N GLU A 53 7.31 -7.87 7.29
CA GLU A 53 7.45 -9.29 6.91
C GLU A 53 6.56 -9.64 5.71
N LEU A 54 5.30 -9.19 5.70
CA LEU A 54 4.37 -9.40 4.58
C LEU A 54 4.87 -8.72 3.29
N GLU A 55 5.35 -7.48 3.40
CA GLU A 55 5.98 -6.80 2.27
C GLU A 55 7.22 -7.54 1.74
N GLY A 56 8.05 -8.07 2.64
CA GLY A 56 9.20 -8.89 2.29
C GLY A 56 8.81 -10.18 1.56
N LEU A 57 7.75 -10.85 2.01
CA LEU A 57 7.22 -12.06 1.37
C LEU A 57 6.76 -11.78 -0.06
N VAL A 58 5.99 -10.69 -0.27
CA VAL A 58 5.56 -10.28 -1.62
C VAL A 58 6.76 -10.04 -2.54
N ARG A 59 7.79 -9.35 -2.05
CA ARG A 59 9.02 -9.10 -2.83
C ARG A 59 9.76 -10.40 -3.16
N SER A 60 9.86 -11.32 -2.21
CA SER A 60 10.51 -12.62 -2.43
C SER A 60 9.78 -13.48 -3.47
N ALA A 61 8.46 -13.30 -3.63
CA ALA A 61 7.64 -13.92 -4.66
C ALA A 61 7.73 -13.22 -6.03
N GLY A 62 8.55 -12.17 -6.18
CA GLY A 62 8.76 -11.46 -7.44
C GLY A 62 7.74 -10.36 -7.74
N ALA A 63 6.91 -9.98 -6.76
CA ALA A 63 5.90 -8.94 -6.91
C ALA A 63 6.25 -7.67 -6.12
N VAL A 64 5.60 -6.56 -6.46
CA VAL A 64 5.70 -5.30 -5.72
C VAL A 64 4.55 -5.22 -4.71
N PRO A 65 4.82 -5.08 -3.40
CA PRO A 65 3.76 -4.87 -2.42
C PRO A 65 3.22 -3.45 -2.49
N ALA A 66 1.93 -3.34 -2.24
CA ALA A 66 1.20 -2.10 -2.20
C ALA A 66 0.29 -2.10 -0.97
N THR A 67 0.86 -1.80 0.20
CA THR A 67 0.04 -1.54 1.39
C THR A 67 -0.88 -0.35 1.09
N VAL A 68 -2.19 -0.53 1.29
CA VAL A 68 -3.23 0.46 0.96
C VAL A 68 -3.82 1.03 2.24
N ALA A 69 -3.81 2.36 2.37
CA ALA A 69 -4.44 3.08 3.47
C ALA A 69 -5.03 4.41 3.00
N VAL A 70 -5.92 4.98 3.81
CA VAL A 70 -6.35 6.38 3.67
C VAL A 70 -5.59 7.19 4.70
N LEU A 71 -4.72 8.07 4.25
CA LEU A 71 -3.97 9.00 5.09
C LEU A 71 -4.34 10.42 4.71
N ASP A 72 -4.69 11.24 5.70
CA ASP A 72 -5.00 12.66 5.51
C ASP A 72 -6.09 12.90 4.43
N GLY A 73 -7.10 12.03 4.40
CA GLY A 73 -8.21 12.07 3.43
C GLY A 73 -7.83 11.62 2.01
N ARG A 74 -6.64 11.06 1.81
CA ARG A 74 -6.15 10.57 0.51
C ARG A 74 -5.96 9.06 0.53
N ALA A 75 -6.56 8.37 -0.42
CA ALA A 75 -6.25 6.97 -0.68
C ALA A 75 -4.82 6.87 -1.21
N LYS A 76 -3.99 6.04 -0.57
CA LYS A 76 -2.60 5.78 -0.93
C LYS A 76 -2.39 4.30 -1.23
N VAL A 77 -1.64 4.01 -2.27
CA VAL A 77 -1.35 2.64 -2.73
C VAL A 77 0.16 2.48 -2.81
N GLY A 78 0.70 1.68 -1.89
CA GLY A 78 2.13 1.65 -1.59
C GLY A 78 2.48 2.74 -0.58
N LEU A 79 2.55 2.36 0.69
CA LEU A 79 3.02 3.26 1.74
C LEU A 79 4.55 3.24 1.79
N ASP A 80 5.14 4.38 2.12
CA ASP A 80 6.53 4.39 2.55
C ASP A 80 6.66 3.95 4.01
N LYS A 81 7.89 3.88 4.51
CA LYS A 81 8.18 3.46 5.88
C LYS A 81 7.49 4.34 6.93
N ALA A 82 7.53 5.66 6.76
CA ALA A 82 6.97 6.60 7.73
C ALA A 82 5.44 6.51 7.76
N GLU A 83 4.83 6.31 6.60
CA GLU A 83 3.38 6.10 6.46
C GLU A 83 2.92 4.77 7.05
N LEU A 84 3.71 3.72 6.86
CA LEU A 84 3.47 2.43 7.49
C LEU A 84 3.59 2.51 9.02
N GLU A 85 4.58 3.25 9.52
CA GLU A 85 4.74 3.58 10.95
C GLU A 85 3.53 4.36 11.48
N ARG A 86 3.06 5.40 10.77
CA ARG A 86 1.83 6.13 11.13
C ARG A 86 0.62 5.20 11.25
N VAL A 87 0.39 4.31 10.27
CA VAL A 87 -0.70 3.32 10.32
C VAL A 87 -0.56 2.38 11.51
N ALA A 88 0.67 1.98 11.87
CA ALA A 88 0.93 1.07 12.97
C ALA A 88 0.86 1.73 14.34
N GLU A 89 1.11 3.04 14.45
CA GLU A 89 1.26 3.74 15.73
C GLU A 89 0.07 4.64 16.08
N ASP A 90 -0.62 5.24 15.10
CA ASP A 90 -1.75 6.13 15.38
C ASP A 90 -2.93 5.37 16.03
N PRO A 91 -3.59 5.94 17.06
CA PRO A 91 -4.68 5.29 17.82
C PRO A 91 -5.89 4.87 16.99
#